data_AF-A0AAD7LI43-F1
#
_entry.id   AF-A0AAD7LI43-F1
#
_cell.length_a   1.000
_cell.length_b   1.000
_cell.length_c   1.000
_cell.angle_alpha   90.00
_cell.angle_beta   90.00
_cell.angle_gamma   90.00
#
_symmetry.space_group_name_H-M   'P 1'
#
loop_
_entity.id
_entity.type
_entity.pdbx_description
1 polymer ?
#
loop_
_entity_poly.entity_id
_entity_poly.type
_entity_poly.pdbx_seq_one_letter_code
_entity_poly.pdbx_strand_id
1 'polypeptide(L)'
;MYQSSADMGLAVPRNIALYSLLTCLIAHACGLVPGDFIYTVGDAHICATHVRPLQEQLQILPRPFPILNINTQKRVIDCFVAADFKLVDYDPNQKKEMVLKISLLIAWPVGSIHECHSSETIFLCSVILNNVQKKSPN
;
A
#
# COMPACT_ATOMS: atom_id res chain seq x y z
N MET A 1 -9.99 -8.57 -2.01
CA MET A 1 -8.95 -9.16 -1.14
C MET A 1 -9.49 -9.25 0.27
N TYR A 2 -9.33 -10.39 0.95
CA TYR A 2 -9.71 -10.55 2.36
C TYR A 2 -8.45 -10.69 3.21
N GLN A 3 -8.33 -9.88 4.26
CA GLN A 3 -7.27 -9.98 5.25
C GLN A 3 -7.88 -10.25 6.63
N SER A 4 -7.51 -11.38 7.24
CA SER A 4 -8.08 -11.82 8.51
C SER A 4 -7.73 -10.90 9.68
N SER A 5 -6.54 -10.30 9.66
CA SER A 5 -6.09 -9.34 10.67
C SER A 5 -5.18 -8.30 10.04
N ALA A 6 -5.44 -7.01 10.27
CA ALA A 6 -4.75 -5.91 9.61
C ALA A 6 -4.42 -4.76 10.56
N ASP A 7 -3.13 -4.44 10.62
CA ASP A 7 -2.64 -3.21 11.24
C ASP A 7 -2.94 -2.02 10.33
N MET A 8 -3.82 -1.14 10.80
CA MET A 8 -4.27 0.05 10.08
C MET A 8 -3.16 1.08 9.86
N GLY A 9 -2.10 1.09 10.70
CA GLY A 9 -1.02 2.05 10.61
C GLY A 9 -0.02 1.72 9.50
N LEU A 10 0.49 0.49 9.47
CA LEU A 10 1.57 0.09 8.56
C LEU A 10 1.12 -0.89 7.47
N ALA A 11 0.38 -1.94 7.84
CA ALA A 11 0.12 -3.05 6.94
C ALA A 11 -0.94 -2.70 5.88
N VAL A 12 -2.02 -2.04 6.29
CA VAL A 12 -3.13 -1.67 5.41
C VAL A 12 -2.69 -0.76 4.27
N PRO A 13 -2.00 0.37 4.51
CA PRO A 13 -1.57 1.26 3.43
C PRO A 13 -0.66 0.54 2.40
N ARG A 14 0.29 -0.28 2.89
CA ARG A 14 1.17 -1.09 2.04
C ARG A 14 0.38 -2.09 1.20
N ASN A 15 -0.57 -2.79 1.81
CA ASN A 15 -1.32 -3.84 1.13
C ASN A 15 -2.27 -3.28 0.07
N ILE A 16 -2.91 -2.13 0.31
CA ILE A 16 -3.73 -1.46 -0.72
C ILE A 16 -2.88 -1.18 -1.96
N ALA A 17 -1.66 -0.65 -1.76
CA ALA A 17 -0.77 -0.34 -2.86
C ALA A 17 -0.20 -1.57 -3.59
N LEU A 18 0.16 -2.63 -2.86
CA LEU A 18 0.71 -3.82 -3.51
C LEU A 18 -0.38 -4.55 -4.31
N TYR A 19 -1.55 -4.77 -3.71
CA TYR A 19 -2.58 -5.57 -4.35
C TYR A 19 -3.30 -4.84 -5.47
N SER A 20 -3.42 -3.52 -5.39
CA SER A 20 -4.03 -2.80 -6.49
C SER A 20 -3.01 -2.61 -7.64
N LEU A 21 -1.70 -2.61 -7.38
CA LEU A 21 -0.67 -2.64 -8.44
C LEU A 21 -0.72 -3.98 -9.14
N LEU A 22 -0.80 -5.07 -8.37
CA LEU A 22 -1.00 -6.41 -8.88
C LEU A 22 -2.27 -6.50 -9.73
N THR A 23 -3.36 -5.86 -9.31
CA THR A 23 -4.61 -5.78 -10.08
C THR A 23 -4.38 -5.10 -11.43
N CYS A 24 -3.66 -3.97 -11.46
CA CYS A 24 -3.29 -3.29 -12.70
C CYS A 24 -2.41 -4.16 -13.60
N LEU A 25 -1.46 -4.90 -13.03
CA LEU A 25 -0.56 -5.80 -13.78
C LEU A 25 -1.31 -6.99 -14.38
N ILE A 26 -2.21 -7.62 -13.62
CA ILE A 26 -3.05 -8.71 -14.11
C ILE A 26 -3.96 -8.20 -15.23
N ALA A 27 -4.62 -7.06 -15.03
CA ALA A 27 -5.45 -6.45 -16.06
C ALA A 27 -4.65 -6.20 -17.35
N HIS A 28 -3.47 -5.59 -17.23
CA HIS A 28 -2.59 -5.31 -18.36
C HIS A 28 -2.13 -6.58 -19.09
N ALA A 29 -1.70 -7.61 -18.37
CA ALA A 29 -1.29 -8.90 -18.95
C ALA A 29 -2.44 -9.60 -19.68
N CYS A 30 -3.68 -9.43 -19.20
CA CYS A 30 -4.88 -9.98 -19.81
C CYS A 30 -5.51 -9.07 -20.89
N GLY A 31 -4.96 -7.88 -21.16
CA GLY A 31 -5.54 -6.91 -22.09
C GLY A 31 -6.86 -6.30 -21.60
N LEU A 32 -7.06 -6.24 -20.28
CA LEU A 32 -8.23 -5.70 -19.61
C LEU A 32 -7.92 -4.32 -19.01
N VAL A 33 -8.98 -3.59 -18.65
CA VAL A 33 -8.88 -2.34 -17.88
C VAL A 33 -9.05 -2.68 -16.39
N PRO A 34 -8.17 -2.19 -15.50
CA PRO A 34 -8.35 -2.40 -14.05
C PRO A 34 -9.66 -1.76 -13.59
N GLY A 35 -10.44 -2.52 -12.83
CA GLY A 35 -11.68 -2.06 -12.19
C GLY A 35 -11.47 -1.79 -10.70
N ASP A 36 -12.49 -2.09 -9.91
CA ASP A 36 -12.46 -1.77 -8.48
C ASP A 36 -11.60 -2.74 -7.67
N PHE A 37 -10.76 -2.18 -6.78
CA PHE A 37 -10.07 -2.96 -5.75
C PHE A 37 -10.89 -2.96 -4.46
N ILE A 38 -11.55 -4.09 -4.20
CA ILE A 38 -12.34 -4.29 -2.98
C ILE A 38 -11.45 -4.92 -1.92
N TYR A 39 -11.30 -4.24 -0.78
CA TYR A 39 -10.52 -4.71 0.35
C TYR A 39 -11.41 -4.93 1.59
N THR A 40 -11.52 -6.20 1.99
CA THR A 40 -12.27 -6.63 3.17
C THR A 40 -11.29 -6.99 4.28
N VAL A 41 -11.49 -6.43 5.46
CA VAL A 41 -10.69 -6.70 6.66
C VAL A 41 -11.57 -7.41 7.69
N GLY A 42 -11.05 -8.47 8.30
CA GLY A 42 -11.67 -9.12 9.45
C GLY A 42 -11.41 -8.32 10.73
N ASP A 43 -10.27 -8.53 11.35
CA ASP A 43 -9.81 -7.81 12.53
C ASP A 43 -8.96 -6.59 12.15
N ALA A 44 -9.56 -5.39 12.24
CA ALA A 44 -8.87 -4.12 12.02
C ALA A 44 -8.39 -3.57 13.36
N HIS A 45 -7.07 -3.46 13.53
CA HIS A 45 -6.46 -2.99 14.79
C HIS A 45 -5.38 -1.94 14.56
N ILE A 46 -5.06 -1.21 15.62
CA ILE A 46 -4.00 -0.18 15.64
C ILE A 46 -3.03 -0.52 16.77
N CYS A 47 -1.74 -0.55 16.48
CA CYS A 47 -0.72 -0.69 17.53
C CYS A 47 -0.73 0.56 18.42
N ALA A 48 -0.59 0.38 19.75
CA ALA A 48 -0.57 1.49 20.70
C ALA A 48 0.51 2.56 20.37
N THR A 49 1.64 2.13 19.81
CA THR A 49 2.74 3.01 19.35
C THR A 49 2.37 3.86 18.13
N HIS A 50 1.31 3.51 17.39
CA HIS A 50 0.87 4.22 16.18
C HIS A 50 -0.26 5.21 16.45
N VAL A 51 -0.90 5.17 17.63
CA VAL A 51 -2.07 6.01 17.94
C VAL A 51 -1.77 7.49 17.76
N ARG A 52 -0.70 8.00 18.38
CA ARG A 52 -0.33 9.42 18.28
C ARG A 52 0.06 9.83 16.84
N PRO A 53 0.96 9.12 16.13
CA PRO A 53 1.25 9.42 14.72
C PRO A 53 0.00 9.44 13.83
N LEU A 54 -0.93 8.50 14.02
CA LEU A 54 -2.17 8.43 13.25
C LEU A 54 -3.12 9.58 13.58
N GLN A 55 -3.23 9.99 14.84
CA GLN A 55 -4.02 11.16 15.22
C GLN A 55 -3.52 12.43 14.53
N GLU A 56 -2.21 12.62 14.43
CA GLU A 56 -1.62 13.73 13.69
C GLU A 56 -1.93 13.63 12.19
N GLN A 57 -1.86 12.43 11.62
CA GLN A 57 -2.17 12.20 10.20
C GLN A 57 -3.64 12.51 9.88
N LEU A 58 -4.57 12.22 10.80
CA LEU A 58 -5.99 12.52 10.64
C LEU A 58 -6.31 14.02 10.62
N GLN A 59 -5.40 14.89 11.10
CA GLN A 59 -5.57 16.34 11.03
C GLN A 59 -5.19 16.93 9.67
N ILE A 60 -4.61 16.12 8.77
CA ILE A 60 -4.12 16.59 7.48
C ILE A 60 -5.18 16.34 6.41
N LEU A 61 -5.50 17.36 5.62
CA LEU A 61 -6.40 17.22 4.48
C LEU A 61 -5.79 16.29 3.41
N PRO A 62 -6.54 15.29 2.92
CA PRO A 62 -6.11 14.45 1.82
C PRO A 62 -5.84 15.27 0.55
N ARG A 63 -4.74 14.96 -0.13
CA ARG A 63 -4.41 15.50 -1.45
C ARG A 63 -4.94 14.56 -2.54
N PRO A 64 -5.12 15.03 -3.79
CA PRO A 64 -5.51 14.16 -4.90
C PRO A 64 -4.60 12.94 -5.03
N PHE A 65 -5.16 11.78 -5.38
CA PHE A 65 -4.34 10.60 -5.62
C PHE A 65 -3.50 10.76 -6.90
N PRO A 66 -2.27 10.22 -6.91
CA PRO A 66 -1.43 10.15 -8.10
C PRO A 66 -2.03 9.26 -9.20
N ILE A 67 -1.41 9.33 -10.37
CA ILE A 67 -1.70 8.47 -11.52
C ILE A 67 -0.52 7.50 -11.70
N LEU A 68 -0.84 6.21 -11.82
CA LEU A 68 0.13 5.17 -12.14
C LEU A 68 0.17 4.92 -13.65
N ASN A 69 1.32 5.21 -14.26
CA ASN A 69 1.63 4.85 -15.64
C ASN A 69 2.51 3.58 -15.66
N ILE A 70 2.09 2.59 -16.46
CA ILE A 70 2.77 1.30 -16.63
C ILE A 70 3.28 1.22 -18.07
N ASN A 71 4.49 0.69 -18.27
CA ASN A 71 5.02 0.42 -19.60
C ASN A 71 4.14 -0.57 -20.38
N THR A 72 3.50 -0.08 -21.44
CA THR A 72 2.53 -0.87 -22.23
C THR A 72 3.18 -1.87 -23.19
N GLN A 73 4.49 -1.79 -23.41
CA GLN A 73 5.21 -2.69 -24.31
C GLN A 73 5.43 -4.09 -23.71
N LYS A 74 5.48 -4.18 -22.37
CA LYS A 74 5.69 -5.46 -21.67
C LYS A 74 4.35 -6.13 -21.40
N ARG A 75 4.23 -7.43 -21.69
CA ARG A 75 2.99 -8.20 -21.45
C ARG A 75 3.16 -9.33 -20.44
N VAL A 76 4.39 -9.74 -20.18
CA VAL A 76 4.71 -10.80 -19.22
C VAL A 76 4.96 -10.16 -17.86
N ILE A 77 4.22 -10.60 -16.85
CA ILE A 77 4.26 -10.04 -15.49
C ILE A 77 5.68 -10.11 -14.89
N ASP A 78 6.43 -11.17 -15.19
CA ASP A 78 7.78 -11.37 -14.66
C ASP A 78 8.85 -10.48 -15.31
N CYS A 79 8.51 -9.76 -16.38
CA CYS A 79 9.45 -8.88 -17.09
C CYS A 79 9.44 -7.44 -16.59
N PHE A 80 8.53 -7.08 -15.68
CA PHE A 80 8.44 -5.73 -15.13
C PHE A 80 9.57 -5.46 -14.16
N VAL A 81 10.16 -4.27 -14.27
CA VAL A 81 11.15 -3.73 -13.33
C VAL A 81 10.66 -2.40 -12.78
N ALA A 82 11.28 -1.89 -11.72
CA ALA A 82 10.87 -0.64 -11.07
C ALA A 82 10.76 0.54 -12.05
N ALA A 83 11.64 0.62 -13.05
CA ALA A 83 11.64 1.69 -14.06
C ALA A 83 10.44 1.68 -15.02
N ASP A 84 9.69 0.58 -15.09
CA ASP A 84 8.47 0.49 -15.93
C ASP A 84 7.25 1.14 -15.28
N PHE A 85 7.37 1.57 -14.02
CA PHE A 85 6.31 2.20 -13.26
C PHE A 85 6.66 3.67 -13.04
N LYS A 86 5.76 4.55 -13.44
CA LYS A 86 5.89 5.98 -13.20
C LYS A 86 4.68 6.48 -12.43
N LEU A 87 4.95 7.12 -11.29
CA LEU A 87 3.95 7.89 -10.56
C LEU A 87 3.96 9.33 -11.03
N VAL A 88 2.80 9.78 -11.51
CA VAL A 88 2.56 11.15 -11.94
C VAL A 88 1.68 11.83 -10.90
N ASP A 89 1.96 13.09 -10.60
CA ASP A 89 1.24 13.89 -9.60
C ASP A 89 1.24 13.28 -8.19
N TYR A 90 2.32 12.59 -7.82
CA TYR A 90 2.51 12.10 -6.46
C TYR A 90 3.11 13.18 -5.56
N ASP A 91 2.25 13.80 -4.75
CA ASP A 91 2.61 14.85 -3.80
C ASP A 91 2.20 14.45 -2.38
N PRO A 92 2.97 13.57 -1.70
CA PRO A 92 2.63 13.10 -0.36
C PRO A 92 2.89 14.16 0.72
N ASN A 93 2.16 14.05 1.83
CA ASN A 93 2.50 14.78 3.05
C ASN A 93 3.81 14.27 3.67
N GLN A 94 4.33 15.00 4.66
CA GLN A 94 5.57 14.62 5.35
C GLN A 94 5.48 13.19 5.92
N LYS A 95 6.56 12.42 5.71
CA LYS A 95 6.70 11.06 6.23
C LYS A 95 6.49 11.05 7.75
N LYS A 96 5.61 10.16 8.23
CA LYS A 96 5.43 9.83 9.65
C LYS A 96 6.10 8.50 9.93
N GLU A 97 7.03 8.49 10.89
CA GLU A 97 7.68 7.26 11.31
C GLU A 97 6.80 6.48 12.28
N MET A 98 6.61 5.20 12.00
CA MET A 98 5.84 4.29 12.85
C MET A 98 6.68 3.02 13.06
N VAL A 99 6.83 2.63 14.31
CA VAL A 99 7.65 1.48 14.71
C VAL A 99 6.87 0.21 14.49
N LEU A 100 7.39 -0.72 13.71
CA LEU A 100 6.80 -2.05 13.56
C LEU A 100 6.90 -2.78 14.90
N LYS A 101 5.76 -3.17 15.47
CA LYS A 101 5.77 -4.02 16.66
C LYS A 101 5.93 -5.48 16.23
N ILE A 102 7.17 -5.96 16.26
CA ILE A 102 7.44 -7.39 16.19
C ILE A 102 7.14 -7.94 17.60
N SER A 103 5.86 -8.14 17.92
CA SER A 103 5.52 -8.96 19.07
C SER A 103 5.90 -10.39 18.70
N LEU A 104 7.06 -10.86 19.21
CA LEU A 104 7.45 -12.25 19.24
C LEU A 104 6.31 -13.07 19.88
N LEU A 105 5.40 -13.58 19.05
CA LEU A 105 4.58 -14.75 19.38
C LEU A 105 5.36 -16.05 19.10
N ILE A 106 6.64 -15.92 18.76
CA ILE A 106 7.64 -16.98 18.80
C ILE A 106 8.46 -16.80 20.08
N ALA A 107 7.88 -17.14 21.22
CA ALA A 107 8.70 -17.51 22.38
C ALA A 107 9.31 -18.90 22.09
N TRP A 108 10.29 -18.93 21.20
CA TRP A 108 11.28 -19.99 21.10
C TRP A 108 12.63 -19.34 21.43
N PRO A 109 13.46 -19.93 22.32
CA PRO A 109 14.61 -19.23 22.87
C PRO A 109 15.72 -19.19 21.84
N VAL A 110 15.82 -18.10 21.07
CA VAL A 110 17.07 -17.72 20.44
C VAL A 110 17.22 -16.22 20.59
N GLY A 111 18.30 -15.83 21.25
CA GLY A 111 18.58 -14.47 21.66
C GLY A 111 18.71 -13.48 20.51
N SER A 112 18.51 -12.23 20.89
CA SER A 112 19.05 -11.01 20.27
C SER A 112 18.81 -10.87 18.76
N ILE A 113 17.74 -10.17 18.40
CA ILE A 113 17.62 -9.63 17.03
C ILE A 113 17.26 -8.13 17.14
N HIS A 114 18.16 -7.35 16.53
CA HIS A 114 18.17 -5.90 16.45
C HIS A 114 16.95 -5.30 15.75
N GLU A 115 16.64 -4.06 16.12
CA GLU A 115 15.64 -3.18 15.51
C GLU A 115 15.77 -3.12 13.98
N CYS A 116 14.67 -3.41 13.29
CA CYS A 116 14.59 -3.35 11.84
C CYS A 116 13.89 -2.05 11.43
N HIS A 117 14.67 -1.04 11.02
CA HIS A 117 14.16 0.22 10.45
C HIS A 117 13.69 -0.02 9.01
N SER A 118 12.38 -0.03 8.77
CA SER A 118 11.78 -0.14 7.42
C SER A 118 11.58 1.25 6.80
N SER A 119 12.59 1.74 6.08
CA SER A 119 12.57 3.10 5.49
C SER A 119 11.82 3.23 4.16
N GLU A 120 11.46 2.14 3.48
CA GLU A 120 11.03 2.19 2.07
C GLU A 120 9.54 1.86 1.81
N THR A 121 8.74 1.58 2.84
CA THR A 121 7.37 1.07 2.66
C THR A 121 6.28 2.15 2.48
N ILE A 122 6.57 3.42 2.81
CA ILE A 122 5.59 4.52 2.72
C ILE A 122 5.41 5.03 1.27
N PHE A 123 6.29 4.62 0.35
CA PHE A 123 6.32 5.15 -1.03
C PHE A 123 5.13 4.71 -1.90
N LEU A 124 4.45 3.60 -1.56
CA LEU A 124 3.45 2.99 -2.42
C LEU A 124 2.00 3.35 -2.05
N CYS A 125 1.75 3.82 -0.82
CA CYS A 125 0.42 3.81 -0.20
C CYS A 125 -0.64 4.74 -0.81
N SER A 126 -0.26 5.75 -1.59
CA SER A 126 -1.25 6.66 -2.23
C SER A 126 -1.70 6.21 -3.62
N VAL A 127 -1.19 5.10 -4.15
CA VAL A 127 -1.08 4.93 -5.61
C VAL A 127 -2.35 4.51 -6.36
N ILE A 128 -3.42 4.00 -5.71
CA ILE A 128 -4.34 3.11 -6.48
C ILE A 128 -5.84 3.32 -6.35
N LEU A 129 -6.28 4.29 -5.56
CA LEU A 129 -7.72 4.54 -5.43
C LEU A 129 -8.33 5.30 -6.64
N ASN A 130 -7.53 5.91 -7.51
CA ASN A 130 -8.07 6.68 -8.65
C ASN A 130 -8.25 5.93 -9.98
N ASN A 131 -7.63 4.75 -10.18
CA ASN A 131 -7.99 3.90 -11.33
C ASN A 131 -9.31 3.16 -11.09
N VAL A 132 -9.73 3.03 -9.82
CA VAL A 132 -11.02 2.51 -9.36
C VAL A 132 -12.11 3.58 -9.53
N GLN A 133 -11.84 4.83 -9.16
CA GLN A 133 -12.87 5.89 -9.10
C GLN A 133 -13.13 6.64 -10.42
N LYS A 134 -12.32 6.49 -11.47
CA LYS A 134 -12.57 7.13 -12.79
C LYS A 134 -13.63 6.43 -13.65
N LYS A 135 -14.65 5.83 -13.02
CA LYS A 135 -15.89 5.44 -13.67
C LYS A 135 -17.05 6.26 -13.10
N SER A 136 -17.11 7.53 -13.49
CA SER A 136 -18.40 8.24 -13.54
C SER A 136 -19.18 7.68 -14.74
N PRO A 137 -20.36 7.09 -14.57
CA PRO A 137 -21.24 6.79 -15.69
C PRO A 137 -21.94 8.09 -16.12
N ASN A 138 -21.84 8.42 -17.41
CA ASN A 138 -22.60 9.45 -18.14
C ASN A 138 -22.66 10.85 -17.53
#